data_AF-A0A7U2MWT4-F1
#
_entry.id   AF-A0A7U2MWT4-F1
#
_cell.length_a   1.000
_cell.length_b   1.000
_cell.length_c   1.000
_cell.angle_alpha   90.00
_cell.angle_beta   90.00
_cell.angle_gamma   90.00
#
_symmetry.space_group_name_H-M   'P 1'
#
loop_
_entity.id
_entity.type
_entity.pdbx_description
1 polymer ?
#
loop_
_entity_poly.entity_id
_entity_poly.type
_entity_poly.pdbx_seq_one_letter_code
_entity_poly.pdbx_strand_id
1 'polypeptide(L)'
;WESLGGVFSSPIEAVSWGPNRIDLYGLGTDNTCYHKYWNGSSWSGWDKHGGVASSAESLGGKINSGVEIISWGRNRLDLFALGTDNAVWHKWWNGSSWGGWESLGGVATSPVSAVSWASNRIDLSVKGTDNALWQRWWDGTNRGAWESLGGVVTSDVKVASWGKDHLDVFVRGSKNDAWHISWHNGKWGQWGRLGDKTLFSVILAVCWGVGRLDLFAVATDKNALLHQAWDGKAWRGWESCGGILLSQLRNV
;
A
#
# COMPACT_ATOMS: atom_id res chain seq x y z
N TRP A 1 20.28 13.09 10.38
CA TRP A 1 19.94 12.61 9.03
C TRP A 1 21.22 12.27 8.30
N GLU A 2 21.23 11.14 7.58
CA GLU A 2 22.32 10.73 6.67
C GLU A 2 21.73 10.59 5.27
N SER A 3 22.48 10.98 4.24
CA SER A 3 22.05 10.80 2.86
C SER A 3 22.31 9.36 2.40
N LEU A 4 21.26 8.69 1.93
CA LEU A 4 21.37 7.38 1.26
C LEU A 4 21.53 7.50 -0.26
N GLY A 5 21.63 8.73 -0.78
CA GLY A 5 21.72 9.05 -2.19
C GLY A 5 20.43 8.74 -2.98
N GLY A 6 20.53 8.85 -4.31
CA GLY A 6 19.41 8.65 -5.24
C GLY A 6 18.55 9.89 -5.43
N VAL A 7 17.81 9.93 -6.54
CA VAL A 7 16.87 11.01 -6.89
C VAL A 7 15.57 10.36 -7.34
N PHE A 8 14.49 10.64 -6.61
CA PHE A 8 13.22 9.91 -6.74
C PHE A 8 12.06 10.86 -7.04
N SER A 9 11.09 10.36 -7.80
CA SER A 9 9.83 11.02 -8.11
C SER A 9 8.64 10.41 -7.37
N SER A 10 8.87 9.41 -6.53
CA SER A 10 7.89 8.86 -5.57
C SER A 10 8.42 8.95 -4.14
N PRO A 11 7.56 8.78 -3.12
CA PRO A 11 8.01 8.35 -1.81
C PRO A 11 8.87 7.08 -1.88
N ILE A 12 9.77 6.92 -0.91
CA ILE A 12 10.51 5.68 -0.71
C ILE A 12 9.69 4.78 0.20
N GLU A 13 9.40 3.57 -0.27
CA GLU A 13 8.81 2.52 0.54
C GLU A 13 9.89 1.66 1.19
N ALA A 14 9.64 1.22 2.42
CA ALA A 14 10.56 0.41 3.19
C ALA A 14 9.89 -0.86 3.72
N VAL A 15 10.59 -1.98 3.63
CA VAL A 15 10.11 -3.27 4.15
C VAL A 15 11.23 -4.01 4.86
N SER A 16 10.87 -4.87 5.81
CA SER A 16 11.76 -5.84 6.42
C SER A 16 11.16 -7.24 6.32
N TRP A 17 11.98 -8.20 5.89
CA TRP A 17 11.63 -9.63 5.89
C TRP A 17 12.41 -10.43 6.94
N GLY A 18 13.24 -9.77 7.74
CA GLY A 18 14.04 -10.43 8.77
C GLY A 18 14.90 -9.48 9.60
N PRO A 19 15.45 -9.96 10.72
CA PRO A 19 16.34 -9.17 11.56
C PRO A 19 17.51 -8.60 10.78
N ASN A 20 17.87 -7.34 11.06
CA ASN A 20 18.97 -6.62 10.43
C ASN A 20 18.86 -6.51 8.90
N ARG A 21 17.63 -6.55 8.37
CA ARG A 21 17.35 -6.34 6.95
C ARG A 21 16.32 -5.24 6.78
N ILE A 22 16.65 -4.27 5.94
CA ILE A 22 15.73 -3.26 5.44
C ILE A 22 15.92 -3.20 3.94
N ASP A 23 14.85 -3.25 3.18
CA ASP A 23 14.85 -3.03 1.74
C ASP A 23 14.06 -1.76 1.44
N LEU A 24 14.63 -0.88 0.62
CA LEU A 24 14.09 0.41 0.22
C LEU A 24 13.81 0.40 -1.28
N TYR A 25 12.63 0.87 -1.67
CA TYR A 25 12.23 0.98 -3.06
C TYR A 25 11.69 2.36 -3.38
N GLY A 26 11.95 2.83 -4.59
CA GLY A 26 11.42 4.09 -5.07
C GLY A 26 11.45 4.18 -6.58
N LEU A 27 10.58 5.03 -7.11
CA LEU A 27 10.57 5.38 -8.52
C LEU A 27 11.59 6.49 -8.76
N GLY A 28 12.59 6.22 -9.59
CA GLY A 28 13.54 7.23 -10.04
C GLY A 28 12.91 8.19 -11.07
N THR A 29 13.57 9.32 -11.33
CA THR A 29 13.09 10.32 -12.31
C THR A 29 13.02 9.82 -13.76
N ASP A 30 13.64 8.67 -14.04
CA ASP A 30 13.54 7.95 -15.31
C ASP A 30 12.34 6.99 -15.37
N ASN A 31 11.51 6.95 -14.31
CA ASN A 31 10.41 6.01 -14.08
C ASN A 31 10.83 4.54 -13.95
N THR A 32 12.08 4.30 -13.53
CA THR A 32 12.60 2.97 -13.18
C THR A 32 12.41 2.70 -11.69
N CYS A 33 12.09 1.45 -11.33
CA CYS A 33 12.11 0.99 -9.95
C CYS A 33 13.56 0.79 -9.49
N TYR A 34 13.96 1.50 -8.45
CA TYR A 34 15.27 1.37 -7.81
C TYR A 34 15.13 0.70 -6.45
N HIS A 35 16.14 -0.07 -6.11
CA HIS A 35 16.22 -0.84 -4.88
C HIS A 35 17.54 -0.58 -4.17
N LYS A 36 17.50 -0.41 -2.85
CA LYS A 36 18.67 -0.38 -1.98
C LYS A 36 18.35 -1.14 -0.71
N TYR A 37 19.32 -1.82 -0.12
CA TYR A 37 19.07 -2.59 1.09
C TYR A 37 20.20 -2.50 2.11
N TRP A 38 19.84 -2.64 3.38
CA TRP A 38 20.75 -2.85 4.50
C TRP A 38 20.90 -4.35 4.74
N ASN A 39 22.13 -4.86 4.76
CA ASN A 39 22.42 -6.29 4.95
C ASN A 39 22.84 -6.68 6.38
N GLY A 40 22.71 -5.76 7.34
CA GLY A 40 23.16 -5.96 8.72
C GLY A 40 24.54 -5.38 9.03
N SER A 41 25.29 -4.95 8.01
CA SER A 41 26.60 -4.33 8.18
C SER A 41 26.86 -3.14 7.27
N SER A 42 26.16 -3.06 6.13
CA SER A 42 26.33 -2.00 5.14
C SER A 42 25.08 -1.84 4.30
N TRP A 43 24.90 -0.64 3.76
CA TRP A 43 23.95 -0.39 2.68
C TRP A 43 24.55 -0.83 1.33
N SER A 44 23.74 -1.47 0.48
CA SER A 44 24.08 -1.73 -0.92
C SER A 44 24.17 -0.44 -1.75
N GLY A 45 24.58 -0.55 -3.01
CA GLY A 45 24.26 0.49 -4.01
C GLY A 45 22.76 0.58 -4.31
N TRP A 46 22.36 1.61 -5.05
CA TRP A 46 21.03 1.64 -5.67
C TRP A 46 21.07 0.81 -6.96
N ASP A 47 20.39 -0.34 -6.95
CA ASP A 47 20.28 -1.25 -8.07
C ASP A 47 19.01 -0.97 -8.87
N LYS A 48 19.10 -1.08 -10.21
CA LYS A 48 17.95 -0.91 -11.11
C LYS A 48 17.20 -2.23 -11.26
N HIS A 49 15.90 -2.24 -11.00
CA HIS A 49 15.05 -3.41 -11.21
C HIS A 49 14.28 -3.35 -12.54
N GLY A 50 14.60 -2.36 -13.39
CA GLY A 50 13.84 -2.01 -14.59
C GLY A 50 12.49 -1.38 -14.22
N GLY A 51 11.75 -0.87 -15.19
CA GLY A 51 10.33 -0.58 -14.98
C GLY A 51 9.43 -1.55 -15.74
N VAL A 52 8.13 -1.32 -15.66
CA VAL A 52 7.08 -2.23 -16.11
C VAL A 52 6.92 -2.16 -17.62
N ALA A 53 7.29 -3.23 -18.33
CA ALA A 53 7.14 -3.30 -19.78
C ALA A 53 5.65 -3.51 -20.13
N SER A 54 5.03 -2.56 -20.84
CA SER A 54 3.64 -2.64 -21.30
C SER A 54 3.39 -3.72 -22.37
N SER A 55 4.40 -4.52 -22.70
CA SER A 55 4.35 -5.75 -23.50
C SER A 55 5.61 -6.59 -23.22
N ALA A 56 5.58 -7.87 -23.57
CA ALA A 56 6.65 -8.85 -23.26
C ALA A 56 8.05 -8.49 -23.82
N GLU A 57 8.16 -7.50 -24.70
CA GLU A 57 9.41 -7.07 -25.32
C GLU A 57 9.52 -5.55 -25.42
N SER A 58 9.85 -4.85 -24.32
CA SER A 58 10.57 -3.58 -24.46
C SER A 58 11.39 -3.18 -23.24
N LEU A 59 12.66 -2.95 -23.51
CA LEU A 59 13.76 -2.54 -22.63
C LEU A 59 13.62 -1.09 -22.15
N GLY A 60 12.60 -0.78 -21.35
CA GLY A 60 12.47 0.56 -20.76
C GLY A 60 11.11 0.91 -20.17
N GLY A 61 10.30 -0.09 -19.83
CA GLY A 61 8.97 0.10 -19.27
C GLY A 61 8.94 1.12 -18.13
N LYS A 62 7.92 1.99 -18.09
CA LYS A 62 7.77 3.04 -17.07
C LYS A 62 6.68 2.65 -16.09
N ILE A 63 6.91 2.88 -14.80
CA ILE A 63 5.87 2.78 -13.77
C ILE A 63 5.19 4.16 -13.69
N ASN A 64 3.86 4.19 -13.58
CA ASN A 64 3.09 5.44 -13.49
C ASN A 64 2.57 5.75 -12.07
N SER A 65 2.93 4.93 -11.08
CA SER A 65 2.66 5.13 -9.64
C SER A 65 3.93 4.97 -8.79
N GLY A 66 3.83 5.23 -7.48
CA GLY A 66 4.81 4.66 -6.52
C GLY A 66 4.83 3.12 -6.57
N VAL A 67 5.86 2.51 -5.98
CA VAL A 67 6.00 1.05 -5.86
C VAL A 67 5.60 0.64 -4.45
N GLU A 68 4.59 -0.20 -4.31
CA GLU A 68 4.24 -0.85 -3.06
C GLU A 68 5.10 -2.10 -2.87
N ILE A 69 5.60 -2.34 -1.66
CA ILE A 69 6.37 -3.54 -1.34
C ILE A 69 5.94 -4.18 -0.03
N ILE A 70 5.82 -5.50 -0.05
CA ILE A 70 5.52 -6.30 1.13
C ILE A 70 6.45 -7.51 1.24
N SER A 71 6.44 -8.12 2.43
CA SER A 71 7.03 -9.42 2.71
C SER A 71 6.01 -10.25 3.47
N TRP A 72 5.76 -11.47 2.99
CA TRP A 72 4.95 -12.47 3.71
C TRP A 72 5.80 -13.53 4.43
N GLY A 73 7.14 -13.46 4.32
CA GLY A 73 8.03 -14.44 4.89
C GLY A 73 9.50 -14.09 4.72
N ARG A 74 10.36 -14.85 5.41
CA ARG A 74 11.80 -14.63 5.35
C ARG A 74 12.30 -14.82 3.91
N ASN A 75 13.16 -13.89 3.47
CA ASN A 75 13.81 -13.93 2.17
C ASN A 75 12.82 -13.89 1.00
N ARG A 76 11.72 -13.16 1.19
CA ARG A 76 10.66 -12.99 0.21
C ARG A 76 10.24 -11.54 0.14
N LEU A 77 10.15 -11.02 -1.09
CA LEU A 77 9.62 -9.69 -1.37
C LEU A 77 8.68 -9.77 -2.57
N ASP A 78 7.62 -8.96 -2.52
CA ASP A 78 6.64 -8.82 -3.58
C ASP A 78 6.42 -7.31 -3.81
N LEU A 79 6.66 -6.86 -5.03
CA LEU A 79 6.50 -5.48 -5.47
C LEU A 79 5.26 -5.37 -6.34
N PHE A 80 4.51 -4.30 -6.12
CA PHE A 80 3.35 -3.96 -6.93
C PHE A 80 3.44 -2.52 -7.40
N ALA A 81 3.09 -2.31 -8.65
CA ALA A 81 3.03 -0.97 -9.21
C ALA A 81 2.05 -0.91 -10.38
N LEU A 82 1.65 0.29 -10.75
CA LEU A 82 0.87 0.48 -11.96
C LEU A 82 1.79 0.67 -13.17
N GLY A 83 1.48 -0.05 -14.26
CA GLY A 83 2.11 0.15 -15.56
C GLY A 83 1.53 1.35 -16.28
N THR A 84 2.12 1.77 -17.40
CA THR A 84 1.58 2.88 -18.22
C THR A 84 0.16 2.63 -18.76
N ASP A 85 -0.27 1.38 -18.77
CA ASP A 85 -1.61 0.91 -19.12
C ASP A 85 -2.61 0.98 -17.95
N ASN A 86 -2.19 1.46 -16.78
CA ASN A 86 -2.93 1.44 -15.51
C ASN A 86 -3.27 0.03 -14.99
N ALA A 87 -2.71 -1.02 -15.58
CA ALA A 87 -2.83 -2.37 -15.02
C ALA A 87 -1.95 -2.50 -13.78
N VAL A 88 -2.32 -3.42 -12.89
CA VAL A 88 -1.47 -3.77 -11.75
C VAL A 88 -0.42 -4.75 -12.20
N TRP A 89 0.84 -4.47 -11.90
CA TRP A 89 1.98 -5.32 -12.23
C TRP A 89 2.69 -5.80 -10.98
N HIS A 90 3.25 -6.99 -11.06
CA HIS A 90 3.87 -7.70 -9.95
C HIS A 90 5.29 -8.17 -10.31
N LYS A 91 6.23 -7.99 -9.39
CA LYS A 91 7.59 -8.54 -9.47
C LYS A 91 8.00 -9.03 -8.09
N TRP A 92 8.79 -10.11 -8.03
CA TRP A 92 9.11 -10.71 -6.75
C TRP A 92 10.54 -11.19 -6.60
N TRP A 93 11.00 -11.29 -5.35
CA TRP A 93 12.23 -11.98 -4.96
C TRP A 93 11.87 -13.35 -4.39
N ASN A 94 12.43 -14.43 -4.93
CA ASN A 94 12.15 -15.80 -4.47
C ASN A 94 13.19 -16.34 -3.46
N GLY A 95 14.11 -15.50 -3.02
CA GLY A 95 15.21 -15.90 -2.14
C GLY A 95 16.56 -16.11 -2.82
N SER A 96 16.55 -16.26 -4.15
CA SER A 96 17.74 -16.48 -4.97
C SER A 96 17.80 -15.56 -6.19
N SER A 97 16.66 -15.20 -6.76
CA SER A 97 16.56 -14.34 -7.93
C SER A 97 15.27 -13.52 -7.94
N TRP A 98 15.32 -12.43 -8.71
CA TRP A 98 14.14 -11.64 -9.05
C TRP A 98 13.40 -12.28 -10.22
N GLY A 99 12.08 -12.45 -10.09
CA GLY A 99 11.19 -12.74 -11.22
C GLY A 99 11.10 -11.57 -12.19
N GLY A 100 10.55 -11.81 -13.38
CA GLY A 100 10.15 -10.74 -14.30
C GLY A 100 8.93 -9.97 -13.76
N TRP A 101 8.63 -8.81 -14.37
CA TRP A 101 7.33 -8.17 -14.16
C TRP A 101 6.24 -9.00 -14.85
N GLU A 102 5.17 -9.33 -14.14
CA GLU A 102 3.97 -9.98 -14.68
C GLU A 102 2.75 -9.07 -14.48
N SER A 103 1.86 -9.00 -15.48
CA SER A 103 0.61 -8.26 -15.35
C SER A 103 -0.39 -9.07 -14.54
N LEU A 104 -1.01 -8.43 -13.54
CA LEU A 104 -2.17 -8.93 -12.82
C LEU A 104 -3.49 -8.40 -13.43
N GLY A 105 -3.42 -7.66 -14.53
CA GLY A 105 -4.55 -7.03 -15.21
C GLY A 105 -5.21 -5.94 -14.36
N GLY A 106 -6.50 -5.72 -14.63
CA GLY A 106 -7.27 -4.62 -14.03
C GLY A 106 -6.93 -3.26 -14.65
N VAL A 107 -7.65 -2.22 -14.22
CA VAL A 107 -7.37 -0.81 -14.55
C VAL A 107 -7.60 0.00 -13.29
N ALA A 108 -6.52 0.42 -12.64
CA ALA A 108 -6.56 1.14 -11.38
C ALA A 108 -6.37 2.65 -11.58
N THR A 109 -6.99 3.43 -10.70
CA THR A 109 -6.92 4.90 -10.66
C THR A 109 -6.36 5.42 -9.33
N SER A 110 -5.75 4.54 -8.53
CA SER A 110 -4.93 4.83 -7.36
C SER A 110 -3.70 3.92 -7.37
N PRO A 111 -2.61 4.28 -6.66
CA PRO A 111 -1.55 3.32 -6.33
C PRO A 111 -2.11 2.04 -5.71
N VAL A 112 -1.33 0.96 -5.84
CA VAL A 112 -1.63 -0.34 -5.23
C VAL A 112 -1.33 -0.25 -3.74
N SER A 113 -2.23 -0.73 -2.89
CA SER A 113 -1.92 -1.04 -1.49
C SER A 113 -1.99 -2.54 -1.28
N ALA A 114 -1.00 -3.10 -0.60
CA ALA A 114 -0.87 -4.53 -0.41
C ALA A 114 -0.62 -4.89 1.05
N VAL A 115 -1.08 -6.07 1.45
CA VAL A 115 -0.77 -6.61 2.78
C VAL A 115 -0.57 -8.11 2.73
N SER A 116 0.14 -8.62 3.73
CA SER A 116 0.15 -10.05 4.06
C SER A 116 -0.26 -10.24 5.52
N TRP A 117 -1.21 -11.14 5.74
CA TRP A 117 -1.66 -11.53 7.08
C TRP A 117 -1.25 -12.97 7.45
N ALA A 118 -0.63 -13.70 6.53
CA ALA A 118 -0.07 -15.03 6.74
C ALA A 118 1.01 -15.34 5.70
N SER A 119 1.87 -16.31 6.00
CA SER A 119 2.83 -16.82 5.01
C SER A 119 2.12 -17.28 3.74
N ASN A 120 2.70 -16.91 2.60
CA ASN A 120 2.19 -17.22 1.27
C ASN A 120 0.78 -16.65 0.98
N ARG A 121 0.41 -15.56 1.67
CA ARG A 121 -0.83 -14.83 1.46
C ARG A 121 -0.54 -13.37 1.14
N ILE A 122 -1.16 -12.88 0.07
CA ILE A 122 -1.10 -11.47 -0.34
C ILE A 122 -2.52 -11.01 -0.68
N ASP A 123 -2.89 -9.84 -0.22
CA ASP A 123 -4.10 -9.13 -0.61
C ASP A 123 -3.73 -7.76 -1.17
N LEU A 124 -4.29 -7.42 -2.32
CA LEU A 124 -4.09 -6.16 -3.05
C LEU A 124 -5.40 -5.40 -3.06
N SER A 125 -5.33 -4.09 -2.94
CA SER A 125 -6.48 -3.20 -3.00
C SER A 125 -6.17 -1.96 -3.82
N VAL A 126 -7.09 -1.58 -4.71
CA VAL A 126 -6.99 -0.42 -5.61
C VAL A 126 -8.34 0.26 -5.77
N LYS A 127 -8.33 1.53 -6.18
CA LYS A 127 -9.52 2.21 -6.71
C LYS A 127 -9.67 1.91 -8.20
N GLY A 128 -10.86 1.48 -8.62
CA GLY A 128 -11.20 1.23 -10.02
C GLY A 128 -11.54 2.50 -10.80
N THR A 129 -11.81 2.37 -12.10
CA THR A 129 -12.29 3.47 -12.96
C THR A 129 -13.73 3.90 -12.66
N ASP A 130 -14.48 3.03 -11.99
CA ASP A 130 -15.84 3.25 -11.48
C ASP A 130 -15.87 3.92 -10.10
N ASN A 131 -14.70 4.29 -9.55
CA ASN A 131 -14.51 4.75 -8.17
C ASN A 131 -14.94 3.73 -7.10
N ALA A 132 -15.07 2.44 -7.44
CA ALA A 132 -15.25 1.39 -6.45
C ALA A 132 -13.89 0.93 -5.89
N LEU A 133 -13.93 0.32 -4.71
CA LEU A 133 -12.81 -0.44 -4.18
C LEU A 133 -12.75 -1.80 -4.89
N TRP A 134 -11.59 -2.17 -5.40
CA TRP A 134 -11.33 -3.47 -6.02
C TRP A 134 -10.23 -4.21 -5.27
N GLN A 135 -10.39 -5.52 -5.12
CA GLN A 135 -9.43 -6.39 -4.47
C GLN A 135 -9.04 -7.58 -5.35
N ARG A 136 -7.79 -8.04 -5.16
CA ARG A 136 -7.24 -9.27 -5.72
C ARG A 136 -6.35 -9.92 -4.67
N TRP A 137 -6.21 -11.23 -4.70
CA TRP A 137 -5.38 -11.95 -3.73
C TRP A 137 -4.59 -13.11 -4.32
N TRP A 138 -3.64 -13.59 -3.54
CA TRP A 138 -2.94 -14.86 -3.69
C TRP A 138 -3.06 -15.65 -2.40
N ASP A 139 -3.62 -16.86 -2.45
CA ASP A 139 -3.83 -17.71 -1.26
C ASP A 139 -2.78 -18.83 -1.07
N GLY A 140 -1.71 -18.80 -1.87
CA GLY A 140 -0.68 -19.83 -1.90
C GLY A 140 -0.88 -20.89 -2.97
N THR A 141 -2.07 -20.98 -3.56
CA THR A 141 -2.41 -21.90 -4.66
C THR A 141 -3.01 -21.14 -5.84
N ASN A 142 -3.97 -20.26 -5.57
CA ASN A 142 -4.77 -19.58 -6.56
C ASN A 142 -4.52 -18.07 -6.52
N ARG A 143 -4.49 -17.48 -7.72
CA ARG A 143 -4.58 -16.04 -7.92
C ARG A 143 -6.05 -15.70 -8.09
N GLY A 144 -6.66 -15.03 -7.13
CA GLY A 144 -8.05 -14.56 -7.22
C GLY A 144 -8.26 -13.66 -8.43
N ALA A 145 -9.47 -13.59 -8.97
CA ALA A 145 -9.82 -12.57 -9.95
C ALA A 145 -9.90 -11.18 -9.27
N TRP A 146 -9.96 -10.12 -10.07
CA TRP A 146 -10.32 -8.81 -9.53
C TRP A 146 -11.80 -8.82 -9.13
N GLU A 147 -12.09 -8.49 -7.88
CA GLU A 147 -13.43 -8.44 -7.30
C GLU A 147 -13.73 -7.02 -6.82
N SER A 148 -14.90 -6.48 -7.19
CA SER A 148 -15.35 -5.19 -6.68
C SER A 148 -15.99 -5.38 -5.31
N LEU A 149 -15.51 -4.59 -4.34
CA LEU A 149 -16.11 -4.47 -3.01
C LEU A 149 -17.10 -3.29 -2.94
N GLY A 150 -17.36 -2.64 -4.09
CA GLY A 150 -18.26 -1.50 -4.19
C GLY A 150 -17.71 -0.24 -3.49
N GLY A 151 -18.64 0.57 -2.97
CA GLY A 151 -18.32 1.86 -2.34
C GLY A 151 -18.10 2.99 -3.35
N VAL A 152 -17.85 4.19 -2.82
CA VAL A 152 -17.48 5.38 -3.61
C VAL A 152 -16.20 5.96 -3.01
N VAL A 153 -15.07 5.55 -3.58
CA VAL A 153 -13.71 5.86 -3.13
C VAL A 153 -13.22 7.14 -3.79
N THR A 154 -12.76 8.09 -3.00
CA THR A 154 -12.28 9.41 -3.48
C THR A 154 -10.84 9.74 -3.09
N SER A 155 -10.18 8.86 -2.35
CA SER A 155 -8.75 8.91 -2.02
C SER A 155 -8.00 7.74 -2.66
N ASP A 156 -6.70 7.68 -2.41
CA ASP A 156 -5.97 6.41 -2.49
C ASP A 156 -6.48 5.43 -1.42
N VAL A 157 -6.21 4.15 -1.66
CA VAL A 157 -6.64 3.05 -0.81
C VAL A 157 -5.49 2.68 0.14
N LYS A 158 -5.80 2.41 1.41
CA LYS A 158 -4.83 1.80 2.34
C LYS A 158 -5.38 0.50 2.90
N VAL A 159 -4.65 -0.60 2.73
CA VAL A 159 -4.93 -1.86 3.42
C VAL A 159 -3.95 -2.08 4.57
N ALA A 160 -4.42 -2.63 5.69
CA ALA A 160 -3.60 -3.04 6.81
C ALA A 160 -4.13 -4.35 7.42
N SER A 161 -3.23 -5.13 8.01
CA SER A 161 -3.56 -6.36 8.73
C SER A 161 -3.11 -6.24 10.17
N TRP A 162 -3.95 -6.73 11.08
CA TRP A 162 -3.67 -6.78 12.51
C TRP A 162 -3.65 -8.21 13.05
N GLY A 163 -3.72 -9.22 12.18
CA GLY A 163 -3.71 -10.62 12.62
C GLY A 163 -3.98 -11.59 11.49
N LYS A 164 -3.76 -12.87 11.76
CA LYS A 164 -4.06 -13.95 10.83
C LYS A 164 -5.54 -13.90 10.44
N ASP A 165 -5.82 -13.99 9.13
CA ASP A 165 -7.15 -13.89 8.53
C ASP A 165 -7.86 -12.56 8.82
N HIS A 166 -7.12 -11.50 9.12
CA HIS A 166 -7.70 -10.19 9.39
C HIS A 166 -7.00 -9.10 8.58
N LEU A 167 -7.78 -8.37 7.81
CA LEU A 167 -7.36 -7.12 7.19
C LEU A 167 -8.51 -6.13 7.15
N ASP A 168 -8.15 -4.85 7.05
CA ASP A 168 -9.07 -3.73 6.90
C ASP A 168 -8.57 -2.85 5.76
N VAL A 169 -9.49 -2.36 4.94
CA VAL A 169 -9.22 -1.41 3.87
C VAL A 169 -9.87 -0.09 4.21
N PHE A 170 -9.09 1.00 4.15
CA PHE A 170 -9.46 2.35 4.55
C PHE A 170 -9.49 3.29 3.36
N VAL A 171 -10.55 4.08 3.26
CA VAL A 171 -10.78 5.02 2.16
C VAL A 171 -11.52 6.28 2.62
N ARG A 172 -11.38 7.36 1.84
CA ARG A 172 -12.24 8.54 1.93
C ARG A 172 -13.43 8.43 0.97
N GLY A 173 -14.63 8.70 1.47
CA GLY A 173 -15.87 8.72 0.72
C GLY A 173 -16.19 10.06 0.05
N SER A 174 -17.29 10.10 -0.72
CA SER A 174 -17.72 11.26 -1.52
C SER A 174 -18.01 12.54 -0.71
N LYS A 175 -18.24 12.41 0.60
CA LYS A 175 -18.46 13.54 1.52
C LYS A 175 -17.23 13.87 2.35
N ASN A 176 -16.05 13.44 1.88
CA ASN A 176 -14.80 13.50 2.64
C ASN A 176 -14.83 12.69 3.94
N ASP A 177 -15.81 11.82 4.14
CA ASP A 177 -15.95 10.99 5.32
C ASP A 177 -15.06 9.74 5.26
N ALA A 178 -14.65 9.24 6.42
CA ALA A 178 -13.79 8.08 6.54
C ALA A 178 -14.60 6.77 6.53
N TRP A 179 -14.19 5.79 5.73
CA TRP A 179 -14.83 4.49 5.62
C TRP A 179 -13.81 3.36 5.70
N HIS A 180 -14.26 2.21 6.20
CA HIS A 180 -13.52 0.97 6.09
C HIS A 180 -14.42 -0.21 5.71
N ILE A 181 -13.80 -1.25 5.15
CA ILE A 181 -14.40 -2.59 5.00
C ILE A 181 -13.34 -3.61 5.45
N SER A 182 -13.76 -4.66 6.15
CA SER A 182 -12.83 -5.63 6.74
C SER A 182 -13.08 -7.05 6.24
N TRP A 183 -12.02 -7.83 6.20
CA TRP A 183 -12.06 -9.27 5.96
C TRP A 183 -11.74 -10.00 7.25
N HIS A 184 -12.59 -10.96 7.59
CA HIS A 184 -12.36 -11.90 8.69
C HIS A 184 -13.26 -13.12 8.56
N ASN A 185 -12.82 -14.27 9.07
CA ASN A 185 -13.54 -15.54 9.02
C ASN A 185 -13.94 -15.93 7.59
N GLY A 186 -13.03 -15.76 6.65
CA GLY A 186 -13.24 -16.16 5.25
C GLY A 186 -14.24 -15.32 4.45
N LYS A 187 -14.59 -14.11 4.91
CA LYS A 187 -15.55 -13.23 4.20
C LYS A 187 -15.29 -11.75 4.43
N TRP A 188 -15.77 -10.93 3.50
CA TRP A 188 -15.89 -9.49 3.67
C TRP A 188 -17.07 -9.12 4.57
N GLY A 189 -16.86 -8.12 5.42
CA GLY A 189 -17.88 -7.46 6.20
C GLY A 189 -18.70 -6.45 5.38
N GLN A 190 -19.41 -5.58 6.09
CA GLN A 190 -20.13 -4.45 5.48
C GLN A 190 -19.27 -3.19 5.57
N TRP A 191 -19.53 -2.21 4.70
CA TRP A 191 -18.92 -0.89 4.80
C TRP A 191 -19.27 -0.22 6.13
N GLY A 192 -18.25 0.13 6.91
CA GLY A 192 -18.36 0.83 8.18
C GLY A 192 -17.86 2.26 8.08
N ARG A 193 -18.61 3.21 8.62
CA ARG A 193 -18.17 4.60 8.72
C ARG A 193 -17.26 4.78 9.94
N LEU A 194 -16.12 5.42 9.75
CA LEU A 194 -15.14 5.70 10.80
C LEU A 194 -15.39 7.09 11.39
N GLY A 195 -16.51 7.26 12.10
CA GLY A 195 -16.86 8.50 12.78
C GLY A 195 -17.40 9.61 11.88
N ASP A 196 -17.43 10.84 12.40
CA ASP A 196 -18.15 11.99 11.83
C ASP A 196 -17.25 13.06 11.20
N LYS A 197 -15.91 12.88 11.28
CA LYS A 197 -14.95 13.83 10.73
C LYS A 197 -14.91 13.77 9.22
N THR A 198 -14.57 14.91 8.64
CA THR A 198 -14.26 15.02 7.21
C THR A 198 -12.76 15.20 7.04
N LEU A 199 -12.19 14.45 6.12
CA LEU A 199 -10.76 14.33 5.89
C LEU A 199 -10.38 14.97 4.57
N PHE A 200 -9.24 15.62 4.54
CA PHE A 200 -8.63 16.14 3.33
C PHE A 200 -7.65 15.14 2.72
N SER A 201 -6.82 14.49 3.54
CA SER A 201 -5.81 13.53 3.10
C SER A 201 -6.39 12.13 2.85
N VAL A 202 -5.53 11.24 2.35
CA VAL A 202 -5.68 9.78 2.49
C VAL A 202 -5.73 9.38 3.97
N ILE A 203 -6.25 8.18 4.27
CA ILE A 203 -6.15 7.55 5.59
C ILE A 203 -4.92 6.67 5.59
N LEU A 204 -3.99 6.93 6.50
CA LEU A 204 -2.88 6.04 6.79
C LEU A 204 -3.26 5.09 7.93
N ALA A 205 -2.77 3.86 7.87
CA ALA A 205 -3.03 2.83 8.86
C ALA A 205 -1.73 2.11 9.22
N VAL A 206 -1.51 1.89 10.51
CA VAL A 206 -0.39 1.12 11.03
C VAL A 206 -0.87 0.07 12.03
N CYS A 207 -0.24 -1.09 12.00
CA CYS A 207 -0.44 -2.14 12.98
C CYS A 207 0.81 -2.23 13.87
N TRP A 208 0.62 -2.23 15.19
CA TRP A 208 1.70 -2.38 16.16
C TRP A 208 1.55 -3.61 17.05
N GLY A 209 0.45 -4.34 16.91
CA GLY A 209 0.18 -5.54 17.69
C GLY A 209 -1.07 -6.27 17.21
N VAL A 210 -1.23 -7.51 17.64
CA VAL A 210 -2.42 -8.31 17.28
C VAL A 210 -3.67 -7.60 17.78
N GLY A 211 -4.62 -7.37 16.88
CA GLY A 211 -5.87 -6.66 17.21
C GLY A 211 -5.73 -5.15 17.34
N ARG A 212 -4.61 -4.56 16.95
CA ARG A 212 -4.35 -3.12 17.12
C ARG A 212 -4.06 -2.44 15.78
N LEU A 213 -4.86 -1.43 15.46
CA LEU A 213 -4.59 -0.50 14.37
C LEU A 213 -4.65 0.93 14.89
N ASP A 214 -3.75 1.78 14.41
CA ASP A 214 -3.85 3.22 14.54
C ASP A 214 -3.99 3.84 13.15
N LEU A 215 -4.93 4.78 13.03
CA LEU A 215 -5.23 5.51 11.81
C LEU A 215 -4.83 6.97 11.95
N PHE A 216 -4.29 7.55 10.89
CA PHE A 216 -3.92 8.95 10.83
C PHE A 216 -4.46 9.58 9.55
N ALA A 217 -5.01 10.79 9.67
CA ALA A 217 -5.48 11.58 8.54
C ALA A 217 -5.50 13.06 8.88
N VAL A 218 -5.48 13.92 7.87
CA VAL A 218 -5.61 15.37 8.03
C VAL A 218 -7.07 15.76 7.87
N ALA A 219 -7.62 16.47 8.84
CA ALA A 219 -8.99 16.98 8.81
C ALA A 219 -9.14 18.10 7.76
N THR A 220 -10.32 18.22 7.14
CA THR A 220 -10.63 19.36 6.28
C THR A 220 -10.72 20.67 7.07
N ASP A 221 -11.16 20.60 8.33
CA ASP A 221 -11.23 21.74 9.22
C ASP A 221 -9.89 21.93 9.94
N LYS A 222 -9.27 23.10 9.74
CA LYS A 222 -8.07 23.56 10.46
C LYS A 222 -6.77 22.79 10.16
N ASN A 223 -6.76 21.88 9.18
CA ASN A 223 -5.59 21.05 8.83
C ASN A 223 -5.02 20.31 10.05
N ALA A 224 -5.87 19.91 10.99
CA ALA A 224 -5.46 19.18 12.17
C ALA A 224 -5.07 17.75 11.76
N LEU A 225 -3.95 17.26 12.30
CA LEU A 225 -3.66 15.83 12.27
C LEU A 225 -4.61 15.15 13.24
N LEU A 226 -5.36 14.18 12.73
CA LEU A 226 -6.27 13.34 13.49
C LEU A 226 -5.70 11.94 13.65
N HIS A 227 -6.04 11.33 14.78
CA HIS A 227 -5.75 9.95 15.13
C HIS A 227 -7.03 9.23 15.54
N GLN A 228 -7.16 7.95 15.19
CA GLN A 228 -8.18 7.05 15.73
C GLN A 228 -7.63 5.63 15.77
N ALA A 229 -8.01 4.86 16.79
CA ALA A 229 -7.51 3.50 16.98
C ALA A 229 -8.61 2.43 16.98
N TRP A 230 -8.23 1.23 16.55
CA TRP A 230 -8.91 -0.04 16.83
C TRP A 230 -8.18 -0.76 17.96
N ASP A 231 -8.94 -1.24 18.94
CA ASP A 231 -8.42 -1.89 20.15
C ASP A 231 -8.73 -3.40 20.24
N GLY A 232 -9.22 -4.00 19.16
CA GLY A 232 -9.70 -5.38 19.11
C GLY A 232 -11.20 -5.52 19.35
N LYS A 233 -11.90 -4.45 19.72
CA LYS A 233 -13.34 -4.46 20.00
C LYS A 233 -14.10 -3.33 19.32
N ALA A 234 -13.56 -2.12 19.31
CA ALA A 234 -14.23 -0.96 18.76
C ALA A 234 -13.25 0.11 18.25
N TRP A 235 -13.73 0.92 17.30
CA TRP A 235 -13.08 2.15 16.89
C TRP A 235 -13.30 3.24 17.95
N ARG A 236 -12.23 3.95 18.33
CA ARG A 236 -12.22 4.89 19.47
C ARG A 236 -12.63 6.34 19.14
N GLY A 237 -13.03 6.64 17.91
CA GLY A 237 -13.35 7.99 17.45
C GLY A 237 -12.08 8.78 17.06
N TRP A 238 -12.25 9.81 16.24
CA TRP A 238 -11.15 10.68 15.83
C TRP A 238 -10.85 11.76 16.88
N GLU A 239 -9.58 11.84 17.28
CA GLU A 239 -9.03 12.86 18.17
C GLU A 239 -7.91 13.65 17.47
N SER A 240 -7.68 14.90 17.87
CA SER A 240 -6.57 15.68 17.32
C SER A 240 -5.27 15.30 18.01
N CYS A 241 -4.21 15.11 17.22
CA CYS A 241 -2.85 14.97 17.73
C CYS A 241 -2.21 16.31 18.13
N GLY A 242 -2.95 17.42 18.02
CA GLY A 242 -2.41 18.77 18.05
C GLY A 242 -1.66 19.14 16.76
N GLY A 243 -1.11 20.36 16.74
CA GLY A 243 -0.40 20.90 15.59
C GLY A 243 -1.29 21.29 14.40
N ILE A 244 -0.70 21.98 13.43
CA ILE A 244 -1.32 22.34 12.14
C ILE A 244 -0.34 21.95 11.04
N LEU A 245 -0.79 21.10 10.12
CA LEU A 245 0.05 20.69 8.99
C LEU A 245 0.02 21.78 7.91
N LEU A 246 1.06 22.60 7.90
CA LEU A 246 1.23 23.71 6.95
C LEU A 246 1.87 23.22 5.64
N SER A 247 1.04 22.57 4.81
CA SER A 247 1.13 22.54 3.34
C SER A 247 1.84 21.40 2.60
N GLN A 248 2.65 20.53 3.21
CA GLN A 248 3.40 19.53 2.44
C GLN A 248 2.79 18.12 2.34
N LEU A 249 1.74 17.81 3.11
CA LEU A 249 0.95 16.57 2.96
C LEU A 249 -0.27 16.76 2.04
N ARG A 250 -0.27 17.81 1.20
CA ARG A 250 -1.48 18.22 0.48
C ARG A 250 -1.85 17.35 -0.72
N ASN A 251 -0.93 16.57 -1.28
CA ASN A 251 -1.09 15.92 -2.59
C ASN A 251 -0.41 14.53 -2.69
N VAL A 252 -0.41 13.72 -1.62
CA VAL A 252 -0.06 12.30 -1.74
C VAL A 252 -1.28 11.48 -1.40
#